data_AF-A0A972UZQ1-F1
#
_entry.id   AF-A0A972UZQ1-F1
#
_cell.length_a   1.000
_cell.length_b   1.000
_cell.length_c   1.000
_cell.angle_alpha   90.00
_cell.angle_beta   90.00
_cell.angle_gamma   90.00
#
_symmetry.space_group_name_H-M   'P 1'
#
loop_
_entity.id
_entity.type
_entity.pdbx_description
1 polymer ?
#
loop_
_entity_poly.entity_id
_entity_poly.type
_entity_poly.pdbx_seq_one_letter_code
_entity_poly.pdbx_strand_id
1 'polypeptide(L)'
;MAQILNDTELKKLIGTVIKNGDENCIRPNSYILRLGPTGEFLNTGKEFELGKNKKGIRIQPGHAVGLTALEVLDFSREIVHSIFPENDLHGLLSPTTDLSREGIVTSTTQIDAGYKGTLNWTLTNTSSEERKFVQSEKIFRLTIFKLGKNEIPENLYCGDYQDKVGYLRSNRAGAPVGMKDSEWEDAFVKGGPQELLDNLIKSGYPWNILGKKLQEIDNQFITVTDEYSKIHHDISTINKNIDIISQNQKNTPQTVQEILRSETQTLQNRWLIGVASIILAISGIILPMVSNEKVASFFKEFGVPIGFGLIIISGVTLYVISKKK
;
A
#
# COMPACT_ATOMS: atom_id res chain seq x y z
N MET A 1 9.12 8.59 46.36
CA MET A 1 8.78 9.41 45.19
C MET A 1 9.73 9.01 44.09
N ALA A 2 9.17 8.64 42.94
CA ALA A 2 9.93 8.08 41.85
C ALA A 2 10.86 9.14 41.28
N GLN A 3 12.11 8.76 41.04
CA GLN A 3 13.13 9.66 40.52
C GLN A 3 13.58 9.17 39.16
N ILE A 4 13.59 10.06 38.16
CA ILE A 4 14.22 9.75 36.88
C ILE A 4 15.73 9.65 37.12
N LEU A 5 16.34 8.58 36.64
CA LEU A 5 17.78 8.40 36.71
C LEU A 5 18.48 9.36 35.75
N ASN A 6 19.42 10.15 36.28
CA ASN A 6 20.31 10.97 35.47
C ASN A 6 21.41 10.10 34.82
N ASP A 7 22.22 10.73 33.97
CA ASP A 7 23.33 10.09 33.25
C ASP A 7 24.36 9.43 34.19
N THR A 8 24.63 10.01 35.37
CA THR A 8 25.56 9.44 36.35
C THR A 8 25.02 8.15 36.97
N GLU A 9 23.73 8.13 37.32
CA GLU A 9 23.07 6.94 37.85
C GLU A 9 22.88 5.86 36.77
N LEU A 10 22.58 6.27 35.52
CA LEU A 10 22.46 5.34 34.39
C LEU A 10 23.77 4.59 34.10
N LYS A 11 24.94 5.24 34.28
CA LYS A 11 26.25 4.57 34.12
C LYS A 11 26.39 3.36 35.04
N LYS A 12 25.84 3.39 36.26
CA LYS A 12 25.91 2.28 37.22
C LYS A 12 25.16 1.02 36.74
N LEU A 13 24.22 1.19 35.81
CA LEU A 13 23.39 0.11 35.28
C LEU A 13 24.04 -0.65 34.12
N ILE A 14 25.09 -0.11 33.51
CA ILE A 14 25.73 -0.70 32.33
C ILE A 14 26.48 -1.96 32.75
N GLY A 15 26.23 -3.06 32.02
CA GLY A 15 26.85 -4.37 32.30
C GLY A 15 26.15 -5.17 33.41
N THR A 16 25.23 -4.57 34.16
CA THR A 16 24.44 -5.21 35.22
C THR A 16 22.96 -5.30 34.82
N VAL A 17 22.20 -4.23 35.06
CA VAL A 17 20.78 -4.10 34.71
C VAL A 17 20.59 -3.96 33.20
N ILE A 18 21.50 -3.25 32.52
CA ILE A 18 21.52 -3.10 31.05
C ILE A 18 22.69 -3.93 30.53
N LYS A 19 22.44 -5.22 30.28
CA LYS A 19 23.45 -6.14 29.74
C LYS A 19 23.70 -5.82 28.27
N ASN A 20 24.96 -5.99 27.87
CA ASN A 20 25.49 -5.52 26.57
C ASN A 20 25.37 -4.01 26.37
N GLY A 21 25.09 -3.21 27.41
CA GLY A 21 24.97 -1.76 27.31
C GLY A 21 26.28 -1.08 26.88
N ASP A 22 26.15 0.10 26.28
CA ASP A 22 27.26 0.94 25.82
C ASP A 22 27.10 2.35 26.40
N GLU A 23 28.11 2.83 27.12
CA GLU A 23 28.10 4.16 27.73
C GLU A 23 27.87 5.30 26.71
N ASN A 24 28.26 5.10 25.44
CA ASN A 24 28.03 6.07 24.37
C ASN A 24 26.53 6.23 24.00
N CYS A 25 25.68 5.38 24.55
CA CYS A 25 24.22 5.44 24.40
C CYS A 25 23.54 6.21 25.54
N ILE A 26 24.28 6.61 26.58
CA ILE A 26 23.74 7.44 27.66
C ILE A 26 23.48 8.86 27.13
N ARG A 27 22.34 9.41 27.53
CA ARG A 27 21.86 10.77 27.24
C ARG A 27 21.37 11.40 28.54
N PRO A 28 21.12 12.72 28.57
CA PRO A 28 20.47 13.33 29.72
C PRO A 28 19.17 12.59 30.05
N ASN A 29 19.12 12.04 31.26
CA ASN A 29 17.96 11.34 31.84
C ASN A 29 17.41 10.16 31.00
N SER A 30 18.24 9.56 30.14
CA SER A 30 17.81 8.44 29.30
C SER A 30 18.99 7.62 28.76
N TYR A 31 18.71 6.38 28.38
CA TYR A 31 19.61 5.49 27.66
C TYR A 31 19.02 5.19 26.27
N ILE A 32 19.81 5.21 25.21
CA ILE A 32 19.32 4.87 23.86
C ILE A 32 19.59 3.40 23.55
N LEU A 33 18.53 2.60 23.47
CA LEU A 33 18.61 1.20 23.05
C LEU A 33 18.99 1.08 21.58
N ARG A 34 19.75 0.03 21.28
CA ARG A 34 20.27 -0.23 19.94
C ARG A 34 19.47 -1.32 19.22
N LEU A 35 19.46 -1.28 17.89
CA LEU A 35 18.85 -2.31 17.07
C LEU A 35 19.53 -3.66 17.29
N GLY A 36 18.76 -4.63 17.76
CA GLY A 36 19.17 -6.02 17.90
C GLY A 36 19.27 -6.75 16.56
N PRO A 37 19.80 -7.99 16.58
CA PRO A 37 20.04 -8.75 15.37
C PRO A 37 18.78 -9.37 14.76
N THR A 38 17.72 -9.59 15.54
CA THR A 38 16.57 -10.41 15.11
C THR A 38 15.29 -9.60 15.02
N GLY A 39 14.37 -10.04 14.16
CA GLY A 39 13.05 -9.44 14.03
C GLY A 39 12.23 -10.07 12.93
N GLU A 40 11.11 -9.44 12.60
CA GLU A 40 10.14 -9.92 11.62
C GLU A 40 9.50 -8.77 10.83
N PHE A 41 9.39 -8.93 9.51
CA PHE A 41 8.56 -8.07 8.68
C PHE A 41 7.09 -8.49 8.80
N LEU A 42 6.32 -7.75 9.63
CA LEU A 42 4.98 -8.11 10.06
C LEU A 42 3.99 -8.31 8.90
N ASN A 43 4.12 -7.52 7.83
CA ASN A 43 3.25 -7.64 6.65
C ASN A 43 3.45 -8.96 5.89
N THR A 44 4.59 -9.63 6.03
CA THR A 44 4.95 -10.82 5.23
C THR A 44 5.18 -12.07 6.07
N GLY A 45 5.24 -11.94 7.40
CA GLY A 45 5.63 -13.03 8.28
C GLY A 45 7.14 -13.37 8.23
N LYS A 46 7.94 -12.61 7.47
CA LYS A 46 9.33 -12.96 7.17
C LYS A 46 10.25 -12.54 8.32
N GLU A 47 10.79 -13.53 9.01
CA GLU A 47 11.83 -13.34 10.00
C GLU A 47 13.17 -12.96 9.37
N PHE A 48 13.99 -12.26 10.14
CA PHE A 48 15.35 -11.93 9.75
C PHE A 48 16.32 -12.04 10.93
N GLU A 49 17.58 -12.28 10.57
CA GLU A 49 18.73 -12.23 11.46
C GLU A 49 19.83 -11.40 10.77
N LEU A 50 20.33 -10.40 11.48
CA LEU A 50 21.39 -9.49 11.06
C LEU A 50 22.74 -9.96 11.62
N GLY A 51 23.81 -9.72 10.86
CA GLY A 51 25.16 -10.16 11.18
C GLY A 51 26.04 -10.12 9.93
N LYS A 52 26.76 -11.22 9.65
CA LYS A 52 27.79 -11.26 8.59
C LYS A 52 27.23 -10.95 7.18
N ASN A 53 26.08 -11.53 6.84
CA ASN A 53 25.54 -11.45 5.47
C ASN A 53 24.58 -10.28 5.26
N LYS A 54 23.92 -9.82 6.33
CA LYS A 54 22.95 -8.72 6.30
C LYS A 54 23.26 -7.77 7.44
N LYS A 55 23.59 -6.52 7.10
CA LYS A 55 24.01 -5.51 8.09
C LYS A 55 22.86 -4.64 8.60
N GLY A 56 21.67 -4.79 8.04
CA GLY A 56 20.54 -3.91 8.31
C GLY A 56 19.25 -4.34 7.63
N ILE A 57 18.21 -3.55 7.87
CA ILE A 57 16.86 -3.72 7.33
C ILE A 57 16.47 -2.50 6.49
N ARG A 58 15.49 -2.72 5.62
CA ARG A 58 14.83 -1.66 4.84
C ARG A 58 13.33 -1.79 5.04
N ILE A 59 12.68 -0.69 5.41
CA ILE A 59 11.24 -0.63 5.65
C ILE A 59 10.62 0.23 4.56
N GLN A 60 9.79 -0.36 3.71
CA GLN A 60 9.06 0.36 2.67
C GLN A 60 7.96 1.24 3.28
N PRO A 61 7.51 2.30 2.59
CA PRO A 61 6.30 3.03 2.95
C PRO A 61 5.11 2.11 3.22
N GLY A 62 4.41 2.32 4.33
CA GLY A 62 3.25 1.53 4.75
C GLY A 62 3.58 0.17 5.38
N HIS A 63 4.85 -0.22 5.48
CA HIS A 63 5.25 -1.50 6.06
C HIS A 63 5.62 -1.35 7.54
N ALA A 64 5.38 -2.43 8.29
CA ALA A 64 5.73 -2.56 9.69
C ALA A 64 6.73 -3.70 9.91
N VAL A 65 7.58 -3.52 10.91
CA VAL A 65 8.61 -4.49 11.30
C VAL A 65 8.65 -4.60 12.83
N GLY A 66 8.65 -5.82 13.32
CA GLY A 66 8.97 -6.15 14.70
C GLY A 66 10.48 -6.32 14.86
N LEU A 67 11.06 -5.65 15.85
CA LEU A 67 12.48 -5.58 16.11
C LEU A 67 12.77 -5.96 17.55
N THR A 68 14.02 -6.31 17.83
CA THR A 68 14.51 -6.44 19.20
C THR A 68 15.49 -5.33 19.56
N ALA A 69 15.62 -5.06 20.86
CA ALA A 69 16.79 -4.35 21.37
C ALA A 69 18.04 -5.26 21.29
N LEU A 70 19.21 -4.63 21.20
CA LEU A 70 20.49 -5.34 21.35
C LEU A 70 20.79 -5.62 22.83
N GLU A 71 20.39 -4.70 23.70
CA GLU A 71 20.50 -4.83 25.14
C GLU A 71 19.51 -5.86 25.70
N VAL A 72 19.92 -6.51 26.79
CA VAL A 72 19.03 -7.31 27.63
C VAL A 72 18.84 -6.55 28.94
N LEU A 73 17.60 -6.32 29.32
CA LEU A 73 17.26 -5.66 30.58
C LEU A 73 17.06 -6.69 31.68
N ASP A 74 17.51 -6.34 32.89
CA ASP A 74 17.36 -7.16 34.09
C ASP A 74 16.94 -6.26 35.25
N PHE A 75 15.64 -5.99 35.34
CA PHE A 75 15.00 -5.21 36.41
C PHE A 75 14.63 -6.11 37.59
N SER A 76 15.17 -7.33 37.65
CA SER A 76 14.95 -8.23 38.79
C SER A 76 15.43 -7.58 40.08
N ARG A 77 14.66 -7.79 41.15
CA ARG A 77 14.91 -7.17 42.46
C ARG A 77 16.31 -7.50 42.99
N GLU A 78 16.77 -8.73 42.75
CA GLU A 78 18.12 -9.19 43.12
C GLU A 78 19.21 -8.31 42.48
N ILE A 79 19.16 -8.11 41.16
CA ILE A 79 20.16 -7.33 40.45
C ILE A 79 20.03 -5.84 40.80
N VAL A 80 18.82 -5.31 40.87
CA VAL A 80 18.60 -3.90 41.19
C VAL A 80 19.08 -3.56 42.60
N HIS A 81 18.76 -4.39 43.61
CA HIS A 81 19.13 -4.11 45.01
C HIS A 81 20.63 -4.18 45.26
N SER A 82 21.39 -4.86 44.40
CA SER A 82 22.86 -4.82 44.43
C SER A 82 23.45 -3.43 44.10
N ILE A 83 22.69 -2.58 43.41
CA ILE A 83 23.10 -1.23 42.98
C ILE A 83 22.35 -0.16 43.78
N PHE A 84 21.05 -0.33 43.94
CA PHE A 84 20.15 0.58 44.65
C PHE A 84 19.41 -0.19 45.75
N PRO A 85 19.99 -0.27 46.96
CA PRO A 85 19.33 -0.92 48.09
C PRO A 85 17.95 -0.31 48.35
N GLU A 86 16.96 -1.16 48.60
CA GLU A 86 15.58 -0.76 48.89
C GLU A 86 14.86 0.01 47.77
N ASN A 87 15.31 -0.08 46.51
CA ASN A 87 14.62 0.51 45.37
C ASN A 87 14.38 -0.53 44.28
N ASP A 88 13.25 -0.41 43.58
CA ASP A 88 13.00 -1.14 42.33
C ASP A 88 13.09 -0.16 41.15
N LEU A 89 13.23 -0.69 39.92
CA LEU A 89 13.27 0.11 38.70
C LEU A 89 12.01 -0.10 37.87
N HIS A 90 11.55 0.97 37.23
CA HIS A 90 10.52 0.96 36.20
C HIS A 90 11.04 1.72 34.98
N GLY A 91 10.61 1.32 33.78
CA GLY A 91 11.09 1.92 32.54
C GLY A 91 9.95 2.48 31.71
N LEU A 92 10.25 3.54 30.96
CA LEU A 92 9.41 4.05 29.89
C LEU A 92 10.24 4.04 28.62
N LEU A 93 9.76 3.32 27.60
CA LEU A 93 10.39 3.30 26.29
C LEU A 93 9.57 4.13 25.31
N SER A 94 10.25 5.03 24.62
CA SER A 94 9.68 6.00 23.69
C SER A 94 10.52 6.10 22.41
N PRO A 95 9.92 6.51 21.28
CA PRO A 95 10.69 6.87 20.10
C PRO A 95 11.64 8.03 20.36
N THR A 96 12.75 8.04 19.63
CA THR A 96 13.56 9.26 19.47
C THR A 96 12.82 10.25 18.56
N THR A 97 13.07 11.54 18.75
CA THR A 97 12.47 12.59 17.92
C THR A 97 12.86 12.47 16.45
N ASP A 98 14.05 11.93 16.16
CA ASP A 98 14.53 11.74 14.79
C ASP A 98 13.68 10.71 14.04
N LEU A 99 13.37 9.57 14.66
CA LEU A 99 12.44 8.59 14.08
C LEU A 99 11.07 9.20 13.78
N SER A 100 10.52 9.98 14.70
CA SER A 100 9.24 10.65 14.48
C SER A 100 9.29 11.63 13.31
N ARG A 101 10.40 12.38 13.15
CA ARG A 101 10.62 13.31 12.03
C ARG A 101 10.81 12.60 10.70
N GLU A 102 11.38 11.40 10.73
CA GLU A 102 11.53 10.53 9.57
C GLU A 102 10.24 9.82 9.16
N GLY A 103 9.14 10.03 9.89
CA GLY A 103 7.86 9.37 9.61
C GLY A 103 7.87 7.90 10.03
N ILE A 104 8.65 7.54 11.04
CA ILE A 104 8.54 6.26 11.73
C ILE A 104 7.61 6.42 12.92
N VAL A 105 6.51 5.66 12.90
CA VAL A 105 5.53 5.60 13.98
C VAL A 105 5.78 4.37 14.81
N THR A 106 5.74 4.56 16.12
CA THR A 106 5.90 3.50 17.10
C THR A 106 5.26 3.90 18.42
N SER A 107 4.76 2.91 19.17
CA SER A 107 4.14 3.16 20.48
C SER A 107 5.19 3.61 21.50
N THR A 108 4.72 4.24 22.57
CA THR A 108 5.45 4.36 23.84
C THR A 108 4.90 3.28 24.77
N THR A 109 5.75 2.57 25.51
CA THR A 109 5.32 1.53 26.47
C THR A 109 6.12 1.57 27.75
N GLN A 110 5.59 0.88 28.76
CA GLN A 110 6.20 0.74 30.07
C GLN A 110 6.97 -0.59 30.20
N ILE A 111 7.97 -0.59 31.06
CA ILE A 111 8.75 -1.77 31.42
C ILE A 111 8.59 -1.96 32.92
N ASP A 112 7.92 -3.04 33.28
CA ASP A 112 7.51 -3.31 34.65
C ASP A 112 8.71 -3.65 35.56
N ALA A 113 8.56 -3.37 36.85
CA ALA A 113 9.54 -3.79 37.85
C ALA A 113 9.63 -5.32 37.88
N GLY A 114 10.85 -5.86 37.97
CA GLY A 114 11.09 -7.31 37.90
C GLY A 114 11.25 -7.87 36.48
N TYR A 115 10.97 -7.09 35.43
CA TYR A 115 11.13 -7.53 34.05
C TYR A 115 12.56 -7.97 33.74
N LYS A 116 12.72 -9.09 33.06
CA LYS A 116 14.02 -9.56 32.57
C LYS A 116 13.90 -10.13 31.17
N GLY A 117 14.66 -9.58 30.22
CA GLY A 117 14.65 -10.06 28.84
C GLY A 117 15.07 -9.00 27.82
N THR A 118 15.03 -9.38 26.54
CA THR A 118 15.19 -8.43 25.43
C THR A 118 13.86 -7.75 25.13
N LEU A 119 13.87 -6.46 24.87
CA LEU A 119 12.66 -5.74 24.48
C LEU A 119 12.34 -5.96 23.01
N ASN A 120 11.08 -6.28 22.72
CA ASN A 120 10.55 -6.35 21.37
C ASN A 120 9.69 -5.14 21.08
N TRP A 121 9.81 -4.59 19.88
CA TRP A 121 9.13 -3.35 19.52
C TRP A 121 8.75 -3.31 18.05
N THR A 122 7.66 -2.62 17.72
CA THR A 122 7.18 -2.50 16.34
C THR A 122 7.41 -1.09 15.81
N LEU A 123 8.00 -0.98 14.62
CA LEU A 123 8.11 0.24 13.85
C LEU A 123 7.20 0.17 12.63
N THR A 124 6.49 1.25 12.32
CA THR A 124 5.75 1.41 11.06
C THR A 124 6.30 2.60 10.31
N ASN A 125 6.66 2.41 9.03
CA ASN A 125 7.08 3.51 8.18
C ASN A 125 5.84 4.17 7.54
N THR A 126 5.48 5.36 8.00
CA THR A 126 4.37 6.16 7.45
C THR A 126 4.85 7.27 6.51
N SER A 127 6.16 7.33 6.23
CA SER A 127 6.72 8.27 5.26
C SER A 127 6.52 7.80 3.82
N SER A 128 6.79 8.66 2.85
CA SER A 128 6.80 8.31 1.42
C SER A 128 8.10 7.66 0.95
N GLU A 129 9.10 7.52 1.82
CA GLU A 129 10.44 7.07 1.47
C GLU A 129 10.79 5.73 2.13
N GLU A 130 11.67 4.96 1.50
CA GLU A 130 12.27 3.78 2.14
C GLU A 130 13.16 4.21 3.31
N ARG A 131 12.94 3.63 4.50
CA ARG A 131 13.79 3.85 5.68
C ARG A 131 14.73 2.68 5.89
N LYS A 132 15.99 2.97 6.20
CA LYS A 132 17.08 1.99 6.30
C LYS A 132 17.68 2.07 7.69
N PHE A 133 17.80 0.93 8.35
CA PHE A 133 18.40 0.85 9.68
C PHE A 133 19.51 -0.19 9.66
N VAL A 134 20.63 0.12 10.31
CA VAL A 134 21.74 -0.82 10.48
C VAL A 134 21.73 -1.46 11.86
N GLN A 135 22.24 -2.68 11.96
CA GLN A 135 22.39 -3.36 13.24
C GLN A 135 23.17 -2.47 14.22
N SER A 136 22.77 -2.47 15.49
CA SER A 136 23.35 -1.65 16.55
C SER A 136 23.12 -0.14 16.43
N GLU A 137 22.29 0.31 15.47
CA GLU A 137 21.87 1.71 15.38
C GLU A 137 21.05 2.13 16.61
N LYS A 138 21.15 3.40 17.01
CA LYS A 138 20.54 3.96 18.21
C LYS A 138 19.10 4.36 17.94
N ILE A 139 18.13 3.51 18.29
CA ILE A 139 16.74 3.65 17.82
C ILE A 139 15.82 4.22 18.91
N PHE A 140 15.80 3.63 20.12
CA PHE A 140 14.75 3.92 21.10
C PHE A 140 15.28 4.55 22.38
N ARG A 141 14.52 5.47 22.96
CA ARG A 141 14.86 6.11 24.23
C ARG A 141 14.22 5.37 25.39
N LEU A 142 15.05 4.87 26.30
CA LEU A 142 14.67 4.32 27.59
C LEU A 142 14.88 5.36 28.69
N THR A 143 13.80 5.74 29.36
CA THR A 143 13.83 6.54 30.59
C THR A 143 13.57 5.60 31.77
N ILE A 144 14.42 5.64 32.78
CA ILE A 144 14.34 4.74 33.94
C ILE A 144 13.98 5.54 35.19
N PHE A 145 13.01 5.03 35.93
CA PHE A 145 12.54 5.55 37.20
C PHE A 145 13.04 4.65 38.32
N LYS A 146 13.69 5.24 39.31
CA LYS A 146 13.97 4.61 40.59
C LYS A 146 12.77 4.80 41.51
N LEU A 147 12.11 3.69 41.85
CA LEU A 147 10.90 3.69 42.68
C LEU A 147 11.27 3.81 44.16
N GLY A 148 10.67 4.78 44.86
CA GLY A 148 10.86 4.92 46.30
C GLY A 148 10.07 3.87 47.08
N LYS A 149 10.32 3.75 48.38
CA LYS A 149 9.73 2.73 49.28
C LYS A 149 8.21 2.53 49.13
N ASN A 150 7.44 3.61 48.92
CA ASN A 150 5.98 3.56 48.82
C ASN A 150 5.47 3.33 47.38
N GLU A 151 6.36 3.21 46.40
CA GLU A 151 6.05 3.01 44.97
C GLU A 151 6.55 1.66 44.47
N ILE A 152 7.25 0.90 45.32
CA ILE A 152 7.71 -0.45 45.01
C ILE A 152 6.47 -1.35 44.92
N PRO A 153 6.24 -2.01 43.78
CA PRO A 153 5.10 -2.89 43.63
C PRO A 153 5.29 -4.17 44.46
N GLU A 154 4.20 -4.62 45.08
CA GLU A 154 4.15 -5.94 45.74
C GLU A 154 4.28 -7.05 44.70
N ASN A 155 3.60 -6.90 43.56
CA ASN A 155 3.62 -7.85 42.45
C ASN A 155 4.63 -7.40 41.40
N LEU A 156 5.71 -8.15 41.28
CA LEU A 156 6.68 -7.99 40.20
C LEU A 156 6.16 -8.61 38.90
N TYR A 157 6.75 -8.20 37.79
CA TYR A 157 6.46 -8.78 36.49
C TYR A 157 6.71 -10.30 36.49
N CYS A 158 5.67 -11.06 36.15
CA CYS A 158 5.71 -12.51 36.02
C CYS A 158 4.98 -12.99 34.76
N GLY A 159 4.97 -12.17 33.71
CA GLY A 159 4.24 -12.43 32.46
C GLY A 159 5.00 -13.32 31.46
N ASP A 160 4.36 -13.61 30.33
CA ASP A 160 4.82 -14.57 29.31
C ASP A 160 6.16 -14.24 28.64
N TYR A 161 6.61 -12.99 28.75
CA TYR A 161 7.85 -12.50 28.14
C TYR A 161 9.04 -12.48 29.13
N GLN A 162 8.84 -12.95 30.37
CA GLN A 162 9.90 -13.05 31.36
C GLN A 162 10.99 -14.06 30.94
N ASP A 163 12.25 -13.68 31.15
CA ASP A 163 13.46 -14.44 30.83
C ASP A 163 13.62 -14.78 29.34
N LYS A 164 12.90 -14.08 28.45
CA LYS A 164 12.98 -14.31 27.01
C LYS A 164 13.99 -13.38 26.33
N VAL A 165 14.68 -13.90 25.33
CA VAL A 165 15.70 -13.21 24.54
C VAL A 165 15.40 -13.41 23.06
N GLY A 166 15.69 -12.40 22.25
CA GLY A 166 15.41 -12.42 20.82
C GLY A 166 13.96 -12.07 20.49
N TYR A 167 13.62 -12.12 19.20
CA TYR A 167 12.31 -11.69 18.72
C TYR A 167 11.23 -12.69 19.12
N LEU A 168 10.12 -12.19 19.64
CA LEU A 168 8.96 -12.96 20.07
C LEU A 168 7.72 -12.31 19.50
N ARG A 169 6.87 -13.13 18.91
CA ARG A 169 5.50 -12.72 18.56
C ARG A 169 4.67 -12.55 19.82
N SER A 170 3.58 -11.80 19.67
CA SER A 170 2.61 -11.63 20.75
C SER A 170 2.01 -12.98 21.15
N ASN A 171 2.12 -13.31 22.44
CA ASN A 171 1.46 -14.46 23.08
C ASN A 171 0.11 -14.09 23.70
N ARG A 172 -0.40 -12.87 23.43
CA ARG A 172 -1.76 -12.49 23.85
C ARG A 172 -2.68 -13.63 23.41
N ALA A 173 -3.33 -14.28 24.40
CA ALA A 173 -4.23 -15.41 24.19
C ALA A 173 -5.03 -15.14 22.91
N GLY A 174 -4.76 -15.98 21.90
CA GLY A 174 -4.73 -15.61 20.48
C GLY A 174 -5.81 -14.63 20.05
N ALA A 175 -5.49 -13.76 19.08
CA ALA A 175 -6.54 -13.12 18.27
C ALA A 175 -7.65 -14.15 18.04
N PRO A 176 -8.90 -13.90 18.49
CA PRO A 176 -9.90 -14.94 18.75
C PRO A 176 -9.94 -16.01 17.65
N VAL A 177 -9.31 -17.15 17.89
CA VAL A 177 -9.22 -18.22 16.88
C VAL A 177 -10.48 -19.07 17.00
N GLY A 178 -11.22 -19.22 15.91
CA GLY A 178 -12.48 -19.98 15.88
C GLY A 178 -13.75 -19.14 16.06
N MET A 179 -13.66 -17.82 16.21
CA MET A 179 -14.81 -16.94 16.01
C MET A 179 -15.17 -16.92 14.52
N LYS A 180 -16.45 -17.11 14.21
CA LYS A 180 -16.98 -16.99 12.85
C LYS A 180 -16.90 -15.53 12.41
N ASP A 181 -16.69 -15.27 11.12
CA ASP A 181 -16.68 -13.90 10.56
C ASP A 181 -17.92 -13.08 10.97
N SER A 182 -19.09 -13.74 11.09
CA SER A 182 -20.34 -13.12 11.54
C SER A 182 -20.35 -12.65 13.00
N GLU A 183 -19.43 -13.14 13.82
CA GLU A 183 -19.31 -12.80 15.25
C GLU A 183 -18.35 -11.63 15.48
N TRP A 184 -17.64 -11.20 14.43
CA TRP A 184 -16.82 -10.00 14.46
C TRP A 184 -17.68 -8.78 14.15
N GLU A 185 -17.63 -7.79 15.04
CA GLU A 185 -18.04 -6.44 14.69
C GLU A 185 -16.81 -5.76 14.09
N ASP A 186 -16.90 -5.43 12.81
CA ASP A 186 -15.85 -4.73 12.08
C ASP A 186 -16.28 -3.31 11.76
N ALA A 187 -15.29 -2.47 11.44
CA ALA A 187 -15.56 -1.13 10.91
C ALA A 187 -15.83 -1.16 9.39
N PHE A 188 -15.98 -2.35 8.79
CA PHE A 188 -16.28 -2.44 7.38
C PHE A 188 -17.73 -2.03 7.16
N VAL A 189 -17.93 -1.09 6.25
CA VAL A 189 -19.28 -0.69 5.90
C VAL A 189 -19.93 -1.85 5.15
N LYS A 190 -20.96 -2.44 5.78
CA LYS A 190 -21.82 -3.47 5.19
C LYS A 190 -22.64 -2.83 4.08
N GLY A 191 -22.02 -2.69 2.92
CA GLY A 191 -22.53 -1.92 1.80
C GLY A 191 -22.05 -2.46 0.46
N GLY A 192 -22.81 -2.17 -0.60
CA GLY A 192 -22.39 -2.46 -1.96
C GLY A 192 -21.16 -1.64 -2.39
N PRO A 193 -20.60 -1.88 -3.59
CA PRO A 193 -19.43 -1.17 -4.09
C PRO A 193 -19.50 0.37 -3.98
N GLN A 194 -20.69 0.95 -4.12
CA GLN A 194 -20.92 2.40 -4.01
C GLN A 194 -20.68 2.94 -2.60
N GLU A 195 -21.15 2.22 -1.57
CA GLU A 195 -20.96 2.63 -0.18
C GLU A 195 -19.50 2.47 0.26
N LEU A 196 -18.81 1.44 -0.24
CA LEU A 196 -17.37 1.27 -0.04
C LEU A 196 -16.58 2.42 -0.70
N LEU A 197 -16.96 2.80 -1.91
CA LEU A 197 -16.37 3.92 -2.65
C LEU A 197 -16.58 5.26 -1.92
N ASP A 198 -17.79 5.53 -1.44
CA ASP A 198 -18.11 6.72 -0.67
C ASP A 198 -17.32 6.79 0.64
N ASN A 199 -17.10 5.65 1.31
CA ASN A 199 -16.25 5.62 2.50
C ASN A 199 -14.79 5.86 2.17
N LEU A 200 -14.28 5.33 1.06
CA LEU A 200 -12.92 5.61 0.60
C LEU A 200 -12.74 7.13 0.34
N ILE A 201 -13.76 7.76 -0.25
CA ILE A 201 -13.80 9.22 -0.48
C ILE A 201 -13.81 9.99 0.84
N LYS A 202 -14.62 9.55 1.82
CA LYS A 202 -14.73 10.18 3.15
C LYS A 202 -13.53 9.94 4.06
N SER A 203 -12.72 8.90 3.80
CA SER A 203 -11.55 8.52 4.62
C SER A 203 -10.38 9.52 4.57
N GLY A 204 -10.50 10.61 3.81
CA GLY A 204 -9.48 11.65 3.74
C GLY A 204 -8.27 11.25 2.88
N TYR A 205 -7.20 12.04 2.95
CA TYR A 205 -6.03 11.85 2.11
C TYR A 205 -5.17 10.64 2.55
N PRO A 206 -4.64 9.81 1.62
CA PRO A 206 -4.74 9.92 0.15
C PRO A 206 -5.94 9.17 -0.45
N TRP A 207 -6.70 8.46 0.38
CA TRP A 207 -7.80 7.57 -0.03
C TRP A 207 -8.91 8.29 -0.79
N ASN A 208 -9.14 9.57 -0.47
CA ASN A 208 -10.11 10.39 -1.17
C ASN A 208 -9.78 10.62 -2.65
N ILE A 209 -8.49 10.71 -3.00
CA ILE A 209 -8.05 10.85 -4.39
C ILE A 209 -8.27 9.53 -5.12
N LEU A 210 -7.90 8.42 -4.48
CA LEU A 210 -8.11 7.09 -5.06
C LEU A 210 -9.61 6.82 -5.28
N GLY A 211 -10.45 7.17 -4.30
CA GLY A 211 -11.89 6.99 -4.37
C GLY A 211 -12.52 7.80 -5.50
N LYS A 212 -12.16 9.08 -5.63
CA LYS A 212 -12.63 9.91 -6.75
C LYS A 212 -12.21 9.35 -8.10
N LYS A 213 -10.97 8.87 -8.24
CA LYS A 213 -10.50 8.25 -9.48
C LYS A 213 -11.24 6.95 -9.81
N LEU A 214 -11.51 6.11 -8.82
CA LEU A 214 -12.30 4.89 -9.01
C LEU A 214 -13.74 5.23 -9.44
N GLN A 215 -14.33 6.28 -8.88
CA GLN A 215 -15.65 6.78 -9.28
C GLN A 215 -15.68 7.29 -10.73
N GLU A 216 -14.63 8.01 -11.16
CA GLU A 216 -14.50 8.46 -12.54
C GLU A 216 -14.40 7.28 -13.52
N ILE A 217 -13.62 6.25 -13.16
CA ILE A 217 -13.47 5.04 -13.97
C ILE A 217 -14.79 4.28 -14.08
N ASP A 218 -15.53 4.12 -12.97
CA ASP A 218 -16.83 3.45 -12.96
C ASP A 218 -17.84 4.15 -13.89
N ASN A 219 -17.93 5.48 -13.81
CA ASN A 219 -18.77 6.27 -14.71
C ASN A 219 -18.40 6.10 -16.20
N GLN A 220 -17.10 5.98 -16.51
CA GLN A 220 -16.63 5.72 -17.87
C GLN A 220 -17.06 4.33 -18.35
N PHE A 221 -16.95 3.30 -17.51
CA PHE A 221 -17.39 1.95 -17.85
C PHE A 221 -18.89 1.85 -18.09
N ILE A 222 -19.70 2.52 -17.26
CA ILE A 222 -21.16 2.59 -17.46
C ILE A 222 -21.47 3.23 -18.82
N THR A 223 -20.84 4.36 -19.12
CA THR A 223 -21.03 5.07 -20.40
C THR A 223 -20.69 4.17 -21.59
N VAL A 224 -19.54 3.48 -21.56
CA VAL A 224 -19.12 2.56 -22.63
C VAL A 224 -20.09 1.39 -22.76
N THR A 225 -20.60 0.85 -21.66
CA THR A 225 -21.55 -0.26 -21.65
C THR A 225 -22.90 0.14 -22.25
N ASP A 226 -23.38 1.34 -21.93
CA ASP A 226 -24.61 1.90 -22.49
C ASP A 226 -24.48 2.19 -23.99
N GLU A 227 -23.35 2.77 -24.42
CA GLU A 227 -23.05 2.99 -25.83
C GLU A 227 -22.99 1.67 -26.60
N TYR A 228 -22.32 0.65 -26.06
CA TYR A 228 -22.28 -0.68 -26.66
C TYR A 228 -23.67 -1.30 -26.78
N SER A 229 -24.50 -1.15 -25.74
CA SER A 229 -25.89 -1.64 -25.73
C SER A 229 -26.74 -0.94 -26.81
N LYS A 230 -26.56 0.38 -27.00
CA LYS A 230 -27.20 1.13 -28.08
C LYS A 230 -26.75 0.66 -29.46
N ILE A 231 -25.44 0.48 -29.66
CA ILE A 231 -24.89 -0.04 -30.93
C ILE A 231 -25.48 -1.43 -31.23
N HIS A 232 -25.53 -2.31 -30.24
CA HIS A 232 -26.12 -3.64 -30.41
C HIS A 232 -27.61 -3.56 -30.77
N HIS A 233 -28.37 -2.66 -30.11
CA HIS A 233 -29.76 -2.41 -30.42
C HIS A 233 -29.95 -1.88 -31.86
N ASP A 234 -29.14 -0.91 -32.27
CA ASP A 234 -29.17 -0.32 -33.61
C ASP A 234 -28.83 -1.37 -34.67
N ILE A 235 -27.81 -2.21 -34.44
CA ILE A 235 -27.46 -3.33 -35.32
C ILE A 235 -28.65 -4.30 -35.43
N SER A 236 -29.29 -4.65 -34.30
CA SER A 236 -30.45 -5.55 -34.31
C SER A 236 -31.64 -4.96 -35.09
N THR A 237 -31.84 -3.65 -34.98
CA THR A 237 -32.89 -2.92 -35.71
C THR A 237 -32.58 -2.83 -37.20
N ILE A 238 -31.32 -2.55 -37.56
CA ILE A 238 -30.84 -2.55 -38.94
C ILE A 238 -31.05 -3.93 -39.57
N ASN A 239 -30.67 -5.02 -38.88
CA ASN A 239 -30.86 -6.38 -39.37
C ASN A 239 -32.34 -6.69 -39.62
N LYS A 240 -33.22 -6.33 -38.67
CA LYS A 240 -34.67 -6.50 -38.83
C LYS A 240 -35.22 -5.71 -40.03
N ASN A 241 -34.76 -4.49 -40.24
CA ASN A 241 -35.17 -3.66 -41.37
C ASN A 241 -34.65 -4.22 -42.71
N ILE A 242 -33.43 -4.77 -42.74
CA ILE A 242 -32.87 -5.46 -43.92
C ILE A 242 -33.71 -6.70 -44.26
N ASP A 243 -34.15 -7.46 -43.27
CA ASP A 243 -35.01 -8.63 -43.50
C ASP A 243 -36.36 -8.22 -44.11
N ILE A 244 -36.97 -7.14 -43.60
CA ILE A 244 -38.23 -6.58 -44.13
C ILE A 244 -38.04 -6.08 -45.57
N ILE A 245 -36.95 -5.36 -45.85
CA ILE A 245 -36.63 -4.88 -47.21
C ILE A 245 -36.39 -6.06 -48.15
N SER A 246 -35.70 -7.10 -47.70
CA SER A 246 -35.43 -8.32 -48.48
C SER A 246 -36.72 -9.09 -48.79
N GLN A 247 -37.68 -9.12 -47.87
CA GLN A 247 -39.01 -9.69 -48.09
C GLN A 247 -39.83 -8.84 -49.08
N ASN A 248 -39.76 -7.50 -48.98
CA ASN A 248 -40.46 -6.61 -49.89
C ASN A 248 -39.86 -6.62 -51.31
N GLN A 249 -38.54 -6.80 -51.45
CA GLN A 249 -37.87 -6.94 -52.75
C GLN A 249 -38.22 -8.25 -53.48
N LYS A 250 -38.62 -9.32 -52.78
CA LYS A 250 -39.11 -10.56 -53.43
C LYS A 250 -40.41 -10.34 -54.22
N ASN A 251 -41.10 -9.22 -54.03
CA ASN A 251 -42.34 -8.86 -54.71
C ASN A 251 -42.16 -7.83 -55.85
N THR A 252 -40.91 -7.44 -56.18
CA THR A 252 -40.62 -6.43 -57.21
C THR A 252 -40.19 -7.09 -58.54
N PRO A 253 -40.65 -6.62 -59.72
CA PRO A 253 -40.33 -7.21 -61.03
C PRO A 253 -38.81 -7.34 -61.30
N GLN A 254 -38.42 -8.48 -61.90
CA GLN A 254 -37.04 -8.97 -62.05
C GLN A 254 -36.02 -7.96 -62.64
N THR A 255 -36.48 -7.02 -63.46
CA THR A 255 -35.62 -6.02 -64.13
C THR A 255 -35.01 -4.99 -63.15
N VAL A 256 -35.65 -4.74 -62.01
CA VAL A 256 -35.16 -3.79 -60.98
C VAL A 256 -34.17 -4.47 -60.02
N GLN A 257 -34.29 -5.79 -59.83
CA GLN A 257 -33.41 -6.57 -58.95
C GLN A 257 -31.98 -6.69 -59.51
N GLU A 258 -31.79 -6.77 -60.83
CA GLU A 258 -30.46 -6.89 -61.44
C GLU A 258 -29.65 -5.59 -61.38
N ILE A 259 -30.31 -4.44 -61.58
CA ILE A 259 -29.66 -3.12 -61.51
C ILE A 259 -29.23 -2.83 -60.05
N LEU A 260 -30.11 -3.06 -59.08
CA LEU A 260 -29.82 -2.85 -57.65
C LEU A 260 -28.74 -3.80 -57.12
N ARG A 261 -28.72 -5.09 -57.51
CA ARG A 261 -27.68 -6.03 -57.05
C ARG A 261 -26.28 -5.63 -57.51
N SER A 262 -26.14 -5.14 -58.74
CA SER A 262 -24.84 -4.72 -59.27
C SER A 262 -24.26 -3.47 -58.58
N GLU A 263 -25.10 -2.49 -58.22
CA GLU A 263 -24.67 -1.28 -57.50
C GLU A 263 -24.46 -1.51 -56.00
N THR A 264 -25.32 -2.30 -55.35
CA THR A 264 -25.20 -2.57 -53.90
C THR A 264 -23.97 -3.42 -53.55
N GLN A 265 -23.59 -4.41 -54.37
CA GLN A 265 -22.40 -5.23 -54.10
C GLN A 265 -21.09 -4.44 -54.29
N THR A 266 -21.08 -3.50 -55.25
CA THR A 266 -19.92 -2.62 -55.49
C THR A 266 -19.82 -1.51 -54.43
N LEU A 267 -20.95 -0.98 -53.95
CA LEU A 267 -20.99 -0.01 -52.84
C LEU A 267 -20.65 -0.64 -51.48
N GLN A 268 -21.17 -1.83 -51.16
CA GLN A 268 -20.86 -2.54 -49.91
C GLN A 268 -19.39 -2.92 -49.80
N ASN A 269 -18.77 -3.46 -50.86
CA ASN A 269 -17.35 -3.77 -50.85
C ASN A 269 -16.48 -2.52 -50.72
N ARG A 270 -16.85 -1.41 -51.36
CA ARG A 270 -16.11 -0.14 -51.26
C ARG A 270 -16.21 0.49 -49.87
N TRP A 271 -17.40 0.46 -49.26
CA TRP A 271 -17.60 0.98 -47.91
C TRP A 271 -16.90 0.12 -46.86
N LEU A 272 -17.03 -1.21 -46.93
CA LEU A 272 -16.33 -2.13 -46.02
C LEU A 272 -14.81 -2.03 -46.14
N ILE A 273 -14.25 -1.90 -47.34
CA ILE A 273 -12.82 -1.66 -47.54
C ILE A 273 -12.39 -0.32 -46.95
N GLY A 274 -13.20 0.73 -47.11
CA GLY A 274 -12.95 2.05 -46.51
C GLY A 274 -12.97 2.03 -44.98
N VAL A 275 -13.97 1.38 -44.38
CA VAL A 275 -14.08 1.25 -42.92
C VAL A 275 -12.96 0.38 -42.36
N ALA A 276 -12.63 -0.75 -43.00
CA ALA A 276 -11.55 -1.63 -42.57
C ALA A 276 -10.17 -0.94 -42.63
N SER A 277 -9.92 -0.11 -43.65
CA SER A 277 -8.66 0.64 -43.77
C SER A 277 -8.55 1.77 -42.74
N ILE A 278 -9.66 2.43 -42.37
CA ILE A 278 -9.68 3.41 -41.27
C ILE A 278 -9.43 2.72 -39.92
N ILE A 279 -10.06 1.58 -39.66
CA ILE A 279 -9.87 0.83 -38.40
C ILE A 279 -8.42 0.36 -38.27
N LEU A 280 -7.79 -0.14 -39.34
CA LEU A 280 -6.38 -0.54 -39.35
C LEU A 280 -5.43 0.65 -39.13
N ALA A 281 -5.74 1.82 -39.69
CA ALA A 281 -4.95 3.03 -39.47
C ALA A 281 -5.03 3.51 -38.02
N ILE A 282 -6.23 3.50 -37.43
CA ILE A 282 -6.44 3.91 -36.03
C ILE A 282 -5.77 2.93 -35.06
N SER A 283 -5.93 1.63 -35.28
CA SER A 283 -5.30 0.61 -34.43
C SER A 283 -3.76 0.62 -34.54
N GLY A 284 -3.21 0.90 -35.72
CA GLY A 284 -1.77 1.10 -35.92
C GLY A 284 -1.19 2.34 -35.20
N ILE A 285 -2.02 3.33 -34.86
CA ILE A 285 -1.61 4.52 -34.10
C ILE A 285 -1.77 4.30 -32.58
N ILE A 286 -2.84 3.62 -32.16
CA ILE A 286 -3.16 3.40 -30.74
C ILE A 286 -2.19 2.40 -30.10
N LEU A 287 -1.85 1.30 -30.78
CA LEU A 287 -0.95 0.26 -30.24
C LEU A 287 0.43 0.81 -29.84
N PRO A 288 1.10 1.64 -30.66
CA PRO A 288 2.36 2.29 -30.28
C PRO A 288 2.20 3.29 -29.11
N MET A 289 1.10 4.04 -29.04
CA MET A 289 0.85 5.00 -27.95
C MET A 289 0.75 4.33 -26.57
N VAL A 290 0.09 3.17 -26.49
CA VAL A 290 -0.08 2.45 -25.22
C VAL A 290 1.23 1.78 -24.77
N SER A 291 2.11 1.47 -25.72
CA SER A 291 3.36 0.74 -25.44
C SER A 291 4.59 1.63 -25.16
N ASN A 292 4.54 2.94 -25.46
CA ASN A 292 5.72 3.82 -25.36
C ASN A 292 5.35 5.26 -24.96
N GLU A 293 5.77 5.68 -23.77
CA GLU A 293 5.47 7.02 -23.21
C GLU A 293 6.01 8.18 -24.07
N LYS A 294 7.14 8.01 -24.78
CA LYS A 294 7.68 9.06 -25.67
C LYS A 294 6.82 9.25 -26.93
N VAL A 295 6.18 8.18 -27.40
CA VAL A 295 5.23 8.24 -28.52
C VAL A 295 3.94 8.91 -28.04
N ALA A 296 3.46 8.57 -26.84
CA ALA A 296 2.30 9.22 -26.25
C ALA A 296 2.50 10.74 -26.05
N SER A 297 3.67 11.18 -25.58
CA SER A 297 3.98 12.60 -25.42
C SER A 297 4.05 13.35 -26.76
N PHE A 298 4.67 12.74 -27.78
CA PHE A 298 4.75 13.31 -29.13
C PHE A 298 3.35 13.54 -29.74
N PHE A 299 2.44 12.57 -29.61
CA PHE A 299 1.07 12.73 -30.09
C PHE A 299 0.23 13.69 -29.23
N LYS A 300 0.57 13.88 -27.95
CA LYS A 300 -0.10 14.92 -27.15
C LYS A 300 0.23 16.32 -27.64
N GLU A 301 1.44 16.51 -28.16
CA GLU A 301 1.94 17.79 -28.67
C GLU A 301 1.56 18.04 -30.15
N PHE A 302 1.58 16.99 -30.98
CA PHE A 302 1.36 17.08 -32.43
C PHE A 302 0.09 16.37 -32.93
N GLY A 303 -0.73 15.80 -32.05
CA GLY A 303 -1.88 14.96 -32.42
C GLY A 303 -2.96 15.70 -33.21
N VAL A 304 -3.21 16.98 -32.86
CA VAL A 304 -4.19 17.81 -33.58
C VAL A 304 -3.76 18.06 -35.04
N PRO A 305 -2.55 18.57 -35.34
CA PRO A 305 -2.12 18.76 -36.73
C PRO A 305 -1.97 17.44 -37.50
N ILE A 306 -1.52 16.36 -36.86
CA ILE A 306 -1.47 15.02 -37.48
C ILE A 306 -2.89 14.52 -37.83
N GLY A 307 -3.85 14.72 -36.93
CA GLY A 307 -5.25 14.36 -37.15
C GLY A 307 -5.86 15.10 -38.35
N PHE A 308 -5.63 16.41 -38.46
CA PHE A 308 -6.05 17.18 -39.63
C PHE A 308 -5.40 16.69 -40.92
N GLY A 309 -4.09 16.37 -40.90
CA GLY A 309 -3.39 15.79 -42.04
C GLY A 309 -4.00 14.47 -42.50
N LEU A 310 -4.32 13.57 -41.57
CA LEU A 310 -4.94 12.28 -41.87
C LEU A 310 -6.37 12.41 -42.42
N ILE A 311 -7.16 13.38 -41.93
CA ILE A 311 -8.50 13.67 -42.46
C ILE A 311 -8.40 14.17 -43.92
N ILE A 312 -7.45 15.06 -44.21
CA ILE A 312 -7.23 15.56 -45.58
C ILE A 312 -6.79 14.42 -46.50
N ILE A 313 -5.82 13.59 -46.07
CA ILE A 313 -5.36 12.43 -46.85
C ILE A 313 -6.53 11.48 -47.09
N SER A 314 -7.32 11.15 -46.06
CA SER A 314 -8.48 10.26 -46.18
C SER A 314 -9.54 10.83 -47.13
N GLY A 315 -9.80 12.13 -47.07
CA GLY A 315 -10.69 12.83 -48.00
C GLY A 315 -10.20 12.77 -49.45
N VAL A 316 -8.89 12.96 -49.67
CA VAL A 316 -8.25 12.84 -51.00
C VAL A 316 -8.30 11.39 -51.49
N THR A 317 -8.02 10.40 -50.64
CA THR A 317 -8.09 8.98 -51.00
C THR A 317 -9.51 8.57 -51.36
N LEU A 318 -10.52 8.98 -50.57
CA LEU A 318 -11.94 8.77 -50.88
C LEU A 318 -12.35 9.47 -52.18
N TYR A 319 -11.86 10.67 -52.44
CA TYR A 319 -12.10 11.40 -53.69
C TYR A 319 -11.46 10.72 -54.91
N VAL A 320 -10.25 10.18 -54.78
CA VAL A 320 -9.56 9.44 -55.85
C VAL A 320 -10.26 8.10 -56.12
N ILE A 321 -10.70 7.40 -55.08
CA ILE A 321 -11.45 6.14 -55.20
C ILE A 321 -12.84 6.39 -55.82
N SER A 322 -13.50 7.51 -55.51
CA SER A 322 -14.80 7.85 -56.08
C SER A 322 -14.74 8.29 -57.55
N LYS A 323 -13.59 8.83 -58.02
CA LYS A 323 -13.39 9.27 -59.41
C LYS A 323 -12.94 8.18 -60.39
N LYS A 324 -12.44 7.04 -59.93
CA LYS A 324 -12.18 5.87 -60.81
C LYS A 324 -13.52 5.16 -61.09
N LYS A 325 -14.18 5.61 -62.16
CA LYS A 325 -15.16 4.85 -62.95
C LYS A 325 -14.42 3.89 -63.89
#